data_AF-A0A7S3VB38-F1
#
_entry.id   AF-A0A7S3VB38-F1
#
_cell.length_a   1.000
_cell.length_b   1.000
_cell.length_c   1.000
_cell.angle_alpha   90.00
_cell.angle_beta   90.00
_cell.angle_gamma   90.00
#
_symmetry.space_group_name_H-M   'P 1'
#
loop_
_entity.id
_entity.type
_entity.pdbx_description
1 polymer ?
#
loop_
_entity_poly.entity_id
_entity_poly.type
_entity_poly.pdbx_seq_one_letter_code
_entity_poly.pdbx_strand_id
1 'polypeptide(L)'
;EIPKEQCLAIVKLLMRHEHGWVFSSPVDPVALGLPDYFQIVKKPMALGTIKKKLENDSYRSIEDFDSDIRLTFDNGMLYKAEKNRSVYDMARDLKEVYISEHTLFQTRFTREK
;
A
#
# COMPACT_ATOMS: atom_id res chain seq x y z
N GLU A 1 -18.26 9.85 4.26
CA GLU A 1 -17.35 10.56 3.34
C GLU A 1 -15.93 10.10 3.60
N ILE A 2 -15.09 10.03 2.57
CA ILE A 2 -13.70 9.59 2.72
C ILE A 2 -12.89 10.70 3.41
N PRO A 3 -12.19 10.42 4.51
CA PRO A 3 -11.30 11.38 5.18
C PRO A 3 -10.02 11.58 4.35
N LYS A 4 -10.14 12.27 3.20
CA LYS A 4 -9.11 12.36 2.15
C LYS A 4 -7.77 12.87 2.67
N GLU A 5 -7.78 13.89 3.52
CA GLU A 5 -6.55 14.47 4.09
C GLU A 5 -5.80 13.45 4.96
N GLN A 6 -6.52 12.68 5.78
CA GLN A 6 -5.98 11.67 6.66
C GLN A 6 -5.46 10.46 5.86
N CYS A 7 -6.22 10.01 4.85
CA CYS A 7 -5.76 8.98 3.92
C CYS A 7 -4.46 9.42 3.21
N LEU A 8 -4.39 10.66 2.73
CA LEU A 8 -3.18 11.21 2.11
C LEU A 8 -2.00 11.30 3.10
N ALA A 9 -2.27 11.63 4.37
CA ALA A 9 -1.25 11.67 5.41
C ALA A 9 -0.64 10.28 5.66
N ILE A 10 -1.48 9.24 5.76
CA ILE A 10 -1.04 7.84 5.92
C ILE A 10 -0.21 7.41 4.70
N VAL A 11 -0.66 7.69 3.48
CA VAL A 11 0.11 7.34 2.27
C VAL A 11 1.48 8.04 2.26
N LYS A 12 1.54 9.33 2.61
CA LYS A 12 2.80 10.08 2.70
C LYS A 12 3.73 9.53 3.79
N LEU A 13 3.17 9.08 4.92
CA LEU A 13 3.94 8.42 5.97
C LEU A 13 4.58 7.13 5.45
N LEU A 14 3.79 6.25 4.83
CA LEU A 14 4.27 4.98 4.27
C LEU A 14 5.34 5.19 3.20
N MET A 15 5.19 6.21 2.34
CA MET A 15 6.18 6.54 1.32
C MET A 15 7.50 7.10 1.89
N ARG A 16 7.47 7.73 3.07
CA ARG A 16 8.65 8.29 3.76
C ARG A 16 9.37 7.27 4.65
N HIS A 17 8.74 6.14 4.92
CA HIS A 17 9.36 5.03 5.65
C HIS A 17 10.62 4.55 4.93
N GLU A 18 11.61 4.01 5.65
CA GLU A 18 12.88 3.55 5.07
C GLU A 18 12.70 2.47 3.98
N HIS A 19 11.56 1.76 4.00
CA HIS A 19 11.20 0.73 3.02
C HIS A 19 10.16 1.20 1.99
N GLY A 20 9.64 2.42 2.14
CA GLY A 20 8.54 2.94 1.32
C GLY A 20 8.89 3.13 -0.16
N TRP A 21 10.17 3.35 -0.46
CA TRP A 21 10.65 3.54 -1.83
C TRP A 21 10.35 2.33 -2.73
N VAL A 22 10.38 1.10 -2.19
CA VAL A 22 10.12 -0.15 -2.93
C VAL A 22 8.70 -0.20 -3.49
N PHE A 23 7.74 0.40 -2.78
CA PHE A 23 6.31 0.37 -3.11
C PHE A 23 5.79 1.70 -3.64
N SER A 24 6.67 2.67 -3.89
CA SER A 24 6.29 4.03 -4.30
C SER A 24 5.78 4.09 -5.74
N SER A 25 6.30 3.25 -6.62
CA SER A 25 5.94 3.18 -8.04
C SER A 25 5.45 1.79 -8.43
N PRO A 26 4.63 1.66 -9.50
CA PRO A 26 4.29 0.36 -10.05
C PRO A 26 5.55 -0.47 -10.35
N VAL A 27 5.50 -1.76 -10.06
CA VAL A 27 6.58 -2.69 -10.42
C VAL A 27 6.70 -2.72 -11.94
N ASP A 28 7.93 -2.55 -12.44
CA ASP A 28 8.30 -2.78 -13.83
C ASP A 28 8.97 -4.15 -13.94
N PRO A 29 8.25 -5.20 -14.38
CA PRO A 29 8.81 -6.54 -14.40
C PRO A 29 9.89 -6.72 -15.47
N VAL A 30 9.90 -5.91 -16.52
CA VAL A 30 10.92 -5.98 -17.58
C VAL A 30 12.22 -5.40 -17.05
N ALA A 31 12.18 -4.19 -16.48
CA ALA A 31 13.36 -3.55 -15.91
C ALA A 31 13.97 -4.35 -14.74
N LEU A 32 13.14 -5.05 -13.97
CA LEU A 32 13.56 -5.84 -12.81
C LEU A 32 13.86 -7.32 -13.12
N GLY A 33 13.69 -7.76 -14.37
CA GLY A 33 13.93 -9.16 -14.75
C GLY A 33 13.01 -10.16 -14.06
N LEU A 34 11.72 -9.81 -13.92
CA LEU A 34 10.68 -10.57 -13.22
C LEU A 34 9.64 -11.15 -14.21
N PRO A 35 9.99 -12.14 -15.07
CA PRO A 35 9.15 -12.57 -16.19
C PRO A 35 7.81 -13.20 -15.77
N ASP A 36 7.71 -13.70 -14.55
CA ASP A 36 6.54 -14.34 -13.97
C ASP A 36 5.66 -13.38 -13.15
N TYR A 37 6.02 -12.08 -13.06
CA TYR A 37 5.35 -11.15 -12.14
C TYR A 37 3.84 -11.07 -12.35
N PHE A 38 3.38 -10.79 -13.58
CA PHE A 38 1.93 -10.71 -13.88
C PHE A 38 1.23 -12.08 -13.92
N GLN A 39 1.99 -13.18 -13.91
CA GLN A 39 1.43 -14.53 -13.73
C GLN A 39 1.06 -14.78 -12.27
N ILE A 40 1.77 -14.16 -11.33
CA ILE A 40 1.55 -14.30 -9.89
C ILE A 40 0.68 -13.16 -9.36
N VAL A 41 1.10 -11.91 -9.60
CA VAL A 41 0.40 -10.69 -9.19
C VAL A 41 -0.65 -10.31 -10.21
N LYS A 42 -1.93 -10.49 -9.85
CA LYS A 42 -3.07 -10.26 -10.76
C LYS A 42 -3.57 -8.82 -10.81
N LYS A 43 -3.43 -8.09 -9.71
CA LYS A 43 -3.83 -6.69 -9.61
C LYS A 43 -2.67 -5.88 -9.03
N PRO A 44 -1.74 -5.40 -9.86
CA PRO A 44 -0.64 -4.57 -9.42
C PRO A 44 -1.15 -3.30 -8.73
N MET A 45 -0.49 -2.89 -7.66
CA MET A 45 -0.79 -1.65 -6.94
C MET A 45 0.49 -1.07 -6.32
N ALA A 46 0.52 0.25 -6.16
CA ALA A 46 1.64 0.99 -5.59
C ALA A 46 1.13 2.24 -4.87
N LEU A 47 1.89 2.72 -3.87
CA LEU A 47 1.53 3.88 -3.05
C LEU A 47 1.37 5.15 -3.89
N GLY A 48 2.20 5.36 -4.90
CA GLY A 48 2.06 6.49 -5.83
C GLY A 48 0.77 6.44 -6.65
N THR A 49 0.29 5.24 -7.00
CA THR A 49 -1.01 5.05 -7.66
C THR A 49 -2.16 5.39 -6.72
N ILE A 50 -2.09 4.90 -5.48
CA ILE A 50 -3.10 5.18 -4.44
C ILE A 50 -3.18 6.67 -4.13
N LYS A 51 -2.03 7.33 -3.98
CA LYS A 51 -1.96 8.79 -3.80
C LYS A 51 -2.68 9.53 -4.93
N LYS A 52 -2.40 9.18 -6.19
CA LYS A 52 -3.07 9.79 -7.36
C LYS A 52 -4.57 9.52 -7.35
N LYS A 53 -5.01 8.31 -7.00
CA LYS A 53 -6.43 7.96 -6.89
C LYS A 53 -7.14 8.79 -5.82
N LEU A 54 -6.51 9.04 -4.67
CA LEU A 54 -7.04 9.96 -3.66
C LEU A 54 -7.11 11.40 -4.19
N GLU A 55 -6.02 11.90 -4.79
CA GLU A 55 -5.96 13.27 -5.32
C GLU A 55 -7.05 13.53 -6.37
N ASN A 56 -7.34 12.53 -7.21
CA ASN A 56 -8.36 12.57 -8.26
C ASN A 56 -9.76 12.09 -7.82
N ASP A 57 -10.03 11.96 -6.53
CA ASP A 57 -11.34 11.55 -5.99
C ASP A 57 -11.90 10.25 -6.61
N SER A 58 -10.99 9.31 -6.92
CA SER A 58 -11.30 8.06 -7.62
C SER A 58 -11.74 6.92 -6.71
N TYR A 59 -11.76 7.13 -5.39
CA TYR A 59 -12.24 6.15 -4.41
C TYR A 59 -13.70 6.43 -4.07
N ARG A 60 -14.53 5.38 -4.03
CA ARG A 60 -15.95 5.50 -3.67
C ARG A 60 -16.18 5.36 -2.18
N SER A 61 -15.31 4.62 -1.50
CA SER A 61 -15.36 4.45 -0.05
C SER A 61 -13.96 4.35 0.57
N ILE A 62 -13.90 4.40 1.91
CA ILE A 62 -12.64 4.21 2.65
C ILE A 62 -12.15 2.75 2.56
N GLU A 63 -13.09 1.80 2.42
CA GLU A 63 -12.79 0.39 2.24
C GLU A 63 -12.08 0.12 0.90
N ASP A 64 -12.46 0.83 -0.17
CA ASP A 64 -11.74 0.74 -1.45
C ASP A 64 -10.28 1.20 -1.33
N PHE A 65 -10.03 2.25 -0.53
CA PHE A 65 -8.70 2.75 -0.22
C PHE A 65 -7.91 1.74 0.63
N ASP A 66 -8.50 1.23 1.72
CA ASP A 66 -7.87 0.24 2.60
C ASP A 66 -7.50 -1.03 1.84
N SER A 67 -8.39 -1.49 0.95
CA SER A 67 -8.15 -2.64 0.10
C SER A 67 -6.92 -2.46 -0.80
N ASP A 68 -6.76 -1.30 -1.45
CA ASP A 68 -5.62 -1.06 -2.33
C ASP A 68 -4.29 -0.92 -1.55
N ILE A 69 -4.30 -0.33 -0.34
CA ILE A 69 -3.10 -0.28 0.51
C ILE A 69 -2.66 -1.69 0.89
N ARG A 70 -3.57 -2.52 1.41
CA ARG A 70 -3.28 -3.91 1.80
C ARG A 70 -2.77 -4.71 0.60
N LEU A 71 -3.44 -4.56 -0.55
CA LEU A 71 -3.08 -5.23 -1.79
C LEU A 71 -1.65 -4.90 -2.24
N THR A 72 -1.19 -3.66 -2.04
CA THR A 72 0.18 -3.25 -2.38
C THR A 72 1.21 -4.12 -1.66
N PHE A 73 1.03 -4.30 -0.35
CA PHE A 73 1.95 -5.09 0.46
C PHE A 73 1.72 -6.60 0.29
N ASP A 74 0.48 -7.04 0.15
CA ASP A 74 0.13 -8.45 -0.09
C ASP A 74 0.72 -8.95 -1.41
N ASN A 75 0.70 -8.15 -2.46
CA ASN A 75 1.39 -8.47 -3.72
C ASN A 75 2.90 -8.60 -3.54
N GLY A 76 3.51 -7.71 -2.73
CA GLY A 76 4.92 -7.77 -2.39
C GLY A 76 5.29 -9.05 -1.67
N MET A 77 4.51 -9.41 -0.65
CA MET A 77 4.68 -10.65 0.12
C MET A 77 4.47 -11.89 -0.77
N LEU A 78 3.36 -11.93 -1.53
CA LEU A 78 3.01 -13.04 -2.41
C LEU A 78 4.12 -13.35 -3.42
N TYR A 79 4.61 -12.32 -4.11
CA TYR A 79 5.61 -12.53 -5.17
C TYR A 79 6.99 -12.90 -4.61
N LYS A 80 7.30 -12.49 -3.38
CA LYS A 80 8.66 -12.58 -2.81
C LYS A 80 8.82 -13.63 -1.71
N ALA A 81 7.76 -14.36 -1.36
CA ALA A 81 7.71 -15.35 -0.27
C ALA A 81 8.83 -16.40 -0.32
N GLU A 82 9.36 -16.74 -1.49
CA GLU A 82 10.40 -17.78 -1.66
C GLU A 82 11.71 -17.27 -2.27
N LYS A 83 11.67 -16.19 -3.07
CA LYS A 83 12.80 -15.79 -3.93
C LYS A 83 13.65 -14.65 -3.38
N ASN A 84 13.09 -13.80 -2.50
CA ASN A 84 13.82 -12.67 -1.94
C ASN A 84 13.15 -12.20 -0.64
N ARG A 85 13.70 -12.70 0.47
CA ARG A 85 13.21 -12.45 1.83
C ARG A 85 13.21 -10.96 2.22
N SER A 86 14.10 -10.13 1.66
CA SER A 86 14.19 -8.73 2.07
C SER A 86 12.94 -7.94 1.66
N VAL A 87 12.45 -8.10 0.43
CA VAL A 87 11.22 -7.40 -0.01
C VAL A 87 9.98 -7.93 0.71
N TYR A 88 9.95 -9.23 1.05
CA TYR A 88 8.89 -9.79 1.87
C TYR A 88 8.84 -9.13 3.25
N ASP A 89 9.98 -9.03 3.95
CA ASP A 89 10.05 -8.43 5.28
C ASP A 89 9.71 -6.93 5.23
N MET A 90 10.17 -6.21 4.20
CA MET A 90 9.81 -4.81 3.95
C MET A 90 8.31 -4.61 3.74
N ALA A 91 7.65 -5.51 2.99
CA ALA A 91 6.20 -5.45 2.78
C ALA A 91 5.43 -5.72 4.08
N ARG A 92 5.87 -6.73 4.86
CA ARG A 92 5.27 -7.06 6.15
C ARG A 92 5.35 -5.87 7.10
N ASP A 93 6.52 -5.27 7.23
CA ASP A 93 6.77 -4.15 8.12
C ASP A 93 5.89 -2.93 7.77
N LEU A 94 5.85 -2.51 6.51
CA LEU A 94 4.97 -1.42 6.08
C LEU A 94 3.48 -1.73 6.27
N LYS A 95 3.08 -3.00 6.12
CA LYS A 95 1.70 -3.43 6.39
C LYS A 95 1.37 -3.29 7.88
N GLU A 96 2.29 -3.63 8.77
CA GLU A 96 2.13 -3.46 10.22
C GLU A 96 2.04 -1.98 10.61
N VAL A 97 2.92 -1.13 10.05
CA VAL A 97 2.85 0.34 10.20
C VAL A 97 1.48 0.86 9.76
N TYR A 98 1.01 0.44 8.59
CA TYR A 98 -0.31 0.83 8.09
C TYR A 98 -1.45 0.40 9.04
N ILE A 99 -1.46 -0.86 9.49
CA ILE A 99 -2.50 -1.38 10.38
C ILE A 99 -2.53 -0.59 11.69
N SER A 100 -1.37 -0.26 12.26
CA SER A 100 -1.25 0.55 13.47
C SER A 100 -1.88 1.93 13.30
N GLU A 101 -1.47 2.66 12.27
CA GLU A 101 -1.97 4.01 11.97
C GLU A 101 -3.46 4.02 11.63
N HIS A 102 -3.92 3.06 10.84
CA HIS A 102 -5.33 2.91 10.48
C HIS A 102 -6.20 2.61 11.71
N THR A 103 -5.73 1.76 12.62
CA THR A 103 -6.43 1.43 13.87
C THR A 103 -6.52 2.63 14.81
N LEU A 104 -5.44 3.40 14.93
CA LEU A 104 -5.42 4.65 15.71
C LEU A 104 -6.40 5.67 15.12
N PHE A 105 -6.43 5.79 13.79
CA PHE A 105 -7.36 6.66 13.09
C PHE A 105 -8.82 6.29 13.37
N GLN A 106 -9.19 5.02 13.17
CA GLN A 106 -10.55 4.54 13.44
C GLN A 106 -10.95 4.74 14.91
N THR A 107 -10.03 4.50 15.85
CA THR A 107 -10.29 4.70 17.28
C THR A 107 -10.58 6.16 17.62
N ARG A 108 -9.79 7.11 17.09
CA ARG A 108 -10.01 8.55 17.30
C ARG A 108 -11.35 8.99 16.69
N PHE A 109 -11.63 8.54 15.47
CA PHE A 109 -12.86 8.90 14.75
C PHE A 109 -14.14 8.38 15.43
N THR A 110 -14.06 7.22 16.11
CA THR A 110 -15.20 6.64 16.83
C THR A 110 -15.43 7.29 18.19
N ARG A 111 -14.40 7.90 18.80
CA ARG A 111 -14.50 8.61 20.10
C ARG A 111 -14.99 10.04 19.97
N GLU A 112 -14.88 10.64 18.79
CA GLU A 112 -15.31 12.01 18.50
C GLU A 112 -16.75 12.08 17.96
N LYS A 113 -17.43 10.93 17.82
CA LYS A 113 -18.87 10.81 17.54
C LYS A 113 -19.62 10.35 18.79
#